data_AF-A0A372GLC5-F1
#
_entry.id   AF-A0A372GLC5-F1
#
_cell.length_a   1.000
_cell.length_b   1.000
_cell.length_c   1.000
_cell.angle_alpha   90.00
_cell.angle_beta   90.00
_cell.angle_gamma   90.00
#
_symmetry.space_group_name_H-M   'P 1'
#
loop_
_entity.id
_entity.type
_entity.pdbx_description
1 polymer ?
#
loop_
_entity_poly.entity_id
_entity_poly.type
_entity_poly.pdbx_seq_one_letter_code
_entity_poly.pdbx_strand_id
1 'polypeptide(L)'
;MASRFELEMEPEVRAWLSELSLGEYRHVMFYADLLADNAETLGEPYSRHLGEGVRELRFYLGRQATRITYWLAPGRRVVLLTVFRKTRSVETAEVDRAKRARKLCEAEHCPALEIYDRSDQ
;
A
#
# COMPACT_ATOMS: atom_id res chain seq x y z
N MET A 1 22.38 0.56 -5.62
CA MET A 1 21.03 0.41 -6.20
C MET A 1 20.09 0.19 -5.03
N ALA A 2 19.14 1.10 -4.79
CA ALA A 2 18.16 0.88 -3.72
C ALA A 2 17.34 -0.35 -4.08
N SER A 3 17.32 -1.37 -3.21
CA SER A 3 16.51 -2.56 -3.41
C SER A 3 15.03 -2.16 -3.33
N ARG A 4 14.28 -2.44 -4.38
CA ARG A 4 12.85 -2.17 -4.47
C ARG A 4 12.09 -2.86 -3.32
N PHE A 5 11.03 -2.23 -2.83
CA PHE A 5 10.13 -2.84 -1.87
C PHE A 5 9.30 -3.94 -2.55
N GLU A 6 9.08 -5.05 -1.86
CA GLU A 6 8.13 -6.07 -2.30
C GLU A 6 6.70 -5.56 -2.10
N LEU A 7 5.84 -5.75 -3.11
CA LEU A 7 4.45 -5.32 -3.08
C LEU A 7 3.55 -6.49 -2.75
N GLU A 8 2.86 -6.38 -1.63
CA GLU A 8 1.79 -7.28 -1.21
C GLU A 8 0.44 -6.57 -1.36
N MET A 9 -0.61 -7.34 -1.61
CA MET A 9 -1.95 -6.81 -1.83
C MET A 9 -2.96 -7.60 -1.02
N GLU A 10 -3.71 -6.89 -0.20
CA GLU A 10 -4.88 -7.44 0.49
C GLU A 10 -5.98 -7.83 -0.52
N PRO A 11 -6.88 -8.77 -0.17
CA PRO A 11 -7.90 -9.29 -1.08
C PRO A 11 -8.76 -8.23 -1.73
N GLU A 12 -9.08 -7.14 -1.02
CA GLU A 12 -9.86 -6.04 -1.55
C GLU A 12 -9.18 -5.36 -2.74
N VAL A 13 -7.90 -5.02 -2.62
CA VAL A 13 -7.14 -4.37 -3.68
C VAL A 13 -7.01 -5.31 -4.88
N ARG A 14 -6.78 -6.60 -4.63
CA ARG A 14 -6.72 -7.63 -5.68
C ARG A 14 -8.04 -7.76 -6.44
N ALA A 15 -9.16 -7.82 -5.72
CA ALA A 15 -10.49 -7.91 -6.31
C ALA A 15 -10.78 -6.68 -7.18
N TRP A 16 -10.53 -5.48 -6.65
CA TRP A 16 -10.71 -4.24 -7.39
C TRP A 16 -9.84 -4.16 -8.66
N LEU A 17 -8.57 -4.57 -8.60
CA LEU A 17 -7.69 -4.60 -9.78
C LEU A 17 -8.23 -5.50 -10.91
N SER A 18 -8.95 -6.58 -10.56
CA SER A 18 -9.51 -7.51 -11.55
C SER A 18 -10.71 -6.94 -12.31
N GLU A 19 -11.33 -5.88 -11.79
CA GLU A 19 -12.48 -5.20 -12.41
C GLU A 19 -12.04 -4.07 -13.36
N LEU A 20 -10.76 -3.70 -13.34
CA LEU A 20 -10.23 -2.59 -14.14
C LEU A 20 -10.06 -2.98 -15.60
N SER A 21 -10.24 -2.00 -16.49
CA SER A 21 -9.76 -2.14 -17.86
C SER A 21 -8.24 -2.28 -17.90
N LEU A 22 -7.69 -2.88 -18.95
CA LEU A 22 -6.23 -3.04 -19.10
C LEU A 22 -5.47 -1.69 -19.01
N GLY A 23 -6.06 -0.61 -19.53
CA GLY A 23 -5.47 0.73 -19.47
C GLY A 23 -5.41 1.26 -18.04
N GLU A 24 -6.50 1.13 -17.28
CA GLU A 24 -6.55 1.52 -15.88
C GLU A 24 -5.62 0.67 -15.02
N TYR A 25 -5.62 -0.65 -15.22
CA TYR A 25 -4.72 -1.58 -14.52
C TYR A 25 -3.25 -1.16 -14.70
N ARG A 26 -2.81 -0.92 -15.95
CA ARG A 26 -1.44 -0.45 -16.23
C ARG A 26 -1.12 0.87 -15.55
N HIS A 27 -2.09 1.79 -15.49
CA HIS A 27 -1.93 3.06 -14.81
C HIS A 27 -1.76 2.89 -13.30
N VAL A 28 -2.53 1.99 -12.67
CA VAL A 28 -2.37 1.66 -11.24
C VAL A 28 -1.01 1.01 -10.99
N MET A 29 -0.62 0.05 -11.83
CA MET A 29 0.68 -0.63 -11.68
C MET A 29 1.86 0.33 -11.80
N PHE A 30 1.79 1.34 -12.67
CA PHE A 30 2.80 2.41 -12.71
C PHE A 30 2.97 3.13 -11.36
N TYR A 31 1.87 3.45 -10.67
CA TYR A 31 1.95 4.07 -9.33
C TYR A 31 2.40 3.09 -8.25
N ALA A 32 2.01 1.82 -8.36
CA ALA A 32 2.51 0.77 -7.47
C ALA A 32 4.03 0.62 -7.64
N ASP A 33 4.54 0.68 -8.88
CA ASP A 33 5.96 0.64 -9.17
C ASP A 33 6.71 1.83 -8.58
N LEU A 34 6.17 3.03 -8.79
CA LEU A 34 6.71 4.26 -8.19
C LEU A 34 6.77 4.15 -6.66
N LEU A 35 5.74 3.59 -6.03
CA LEU A 35 5.68 3.35 -4.60
C LEU A 35 6.73 2.32 -4.16
N ALA A 36 6.86 1.20 -4.87
CA ALA A 36 7.84 0.18 -4.54
C ALA A 36 9.29 0.70 -4.61
N ASP A 37 9.57 1.62 -5.54
CA ASP A 37 10.90 2.20 -5.69
C ASP A 37 11.20 3.27 -4.63
N ASN A 38 10.17 3.95 -4.09
CA ASN A 38 10.32 5.13 -3.24
C ASN A 38 9.55 5.04 -1.91
N ALA A 39 9.21 3.85 -1.42
CA ALA A 39 8.22 3.67 -0.36
C ALA A 39 8.46 4.48 0.93
N GLU A 40 9.73 4.68 1.30
CA GLU A 40 10.13 5.46 2.48
C GLU A 40 10.08 6.98 2.25
N THR A 41 10.37 7.42 1.02
CA THR A 41 10.57 8.83 0.66
C THR A 41 9.40 9.43 -0.12
N LEU A 42 8.46 8.61 -0.59
CA LEU A 42 7.30 9.06 -1.36
C LEU A 42 6.41 9.93 -0.47
N GLY A 43 6.37 11.21 -0.80
CA GLY A 43 5.56 12.23 -0.14
C GLY A 43 4.53 12.85 -1.06
N GLU A 44 4.04 14.03 -0.69
CA GLU A 44 3.07 14.76 -1.53
C GLU A 44 3.68 15.14 -2.89
N PRO A 45 2.89 15.12 -3.98
CA PRO A 45 1.43 14.94 -4.04
C PRO A 45 0.96 13.48 -4.09
N TYR A 46 1.89 12.52 -4.22
CA TYR A 46 1.59 11.11 -4.50
C TYR A 46 1.24 10.32 -3.26
N SER A 47 1.80 10.67 -2.10
CA SER A 47 1.48 10.01 -0.85
C SER A 47 1.27 10.96 0.30
N ARG A 48 0.44 10.55 1.25
CA ARG A 48 0.15 11.29 2.48
C ARG A 48 0.02 10.32 3.66
N HIS A 49 0.51 10.73 4.82
CA HIS A 49 0.34 9.98 6.06
C HIS A 49 -1.06 10.18 6.63
N LEU A 50 -1.70 9.08 7.03
CA LEU A 50 -3.03 9.07 7.65
C LEU A 50 -3.00 8.75 9.15
N GLY A 51 -1.79 8.56 9.71
CA GLY A 51 -1.56 8.22 11.11
C GLY A 51 -1.56 6.71 11.36
N GLU A 52 -1.08 6.29 12.53
CA GLU A 52 -0.93 4.87 12.90
C GLU A 52 -0.20 4.05 11.82
N GLY A 53 0.91 4.56 11.27
CA GLY A 53 1.69 3.86 10.24
C GLY A 53 0.98 3.64 8.90
N VAL A 54 -0.27 4.10 8.73
CA VAL A 54 -1.01 4.04 7.47
C VAL A 54 -0.69 5.26 6.62
N ARG A 55 -0.53 5.01 5.32
CA ARG A 55 -0.34 6.03 4.29
C ARG A 55 -1.36 5.81 3.18
N GLU A 56 -1.66 6.86 2.43
CA GLU A 56 -2.43 6.76 1.18
C GLU A 56 -1.54 7.05 -0.03
N LEU A 57 -1.78 6.31 -1.11
CA LEU A 57 -1.30 6.57 -2.46
C LEU A 57 -2.41 7.30 -3.23
N ARG A 58 -2.05 8.37 -3.92
CA ARG A 58 -2.96 9.35 -4.50
C ARG A 58 -2.74 9.43 -6.01
N PHE A 59 -3.77 9.07 -6.76
CA PHE A 59 -3.76 9.19 -8.22
C PHE A 59 -5.18 9.41 -8.76
N TYR A 60 -5.30 9.51 -10.08
CA TYR A 60 -6.56 9.60 -10.78
C TYR A 60 -6.71 8.43 -11.74
N LEU A 61 -7.91 7.84 -11.80
CA LEU A 61 -8.31 6.95 -12.89
C LEU A 61 -9.35 7.68 -13.74
N GLY A 62 -8.94 8.11 -14.92
CA GLY A 62 -9.71 9.04 -15.74
C GLY A 62 -9.98 10.34 -14.95
N ARG A 63 -11.26 10.59 -14.64
CA ARG A 63 -11.70 11.78 -13.88
C ARG A 63 -11.91 11.50 -12.38
N GLN A 64 -11.71 10.27 -11.94
CA GLN A 64 -11.99 9.85 -10.56
C GLN A 64 -10.72 9.92 -9.73
N ALA A 65 -10.77 10.66 -8.61
CA ALA A 65 -9.68 10.66 -7.63
C ALA A 65 -9.72 9.35 -6.84
N THR A 66 -8.75 8.47 -7.06
CA THR A 66 -8.65 7.15 -6.43
C THR A 66 -7.54 7.13 -5.39
N ARG A 67 -7.78 6.43 -4.29
CA ARG A 67 -6.84 6.26 -3.19
C ARG A 67 -6.64 4.78 -2.91
N ILE A 68 -5.40 4.38 -2.72
CA ILE A 68 -5.05 3.08 -2.16
C ILE A 68 -4.34 3.34 -0.85
N THR A 69 -4.81 2.76 0.24
CA THR A 69 -4.09 2.82 1.51
C THR A 69 -3.04 1.73 1.56
N TYR A 70 -1.93 2.00 2.23
CA TYR A 70 -0.85 1.05 2.39
C TYR A 70 -0.11 1.29 3.69
N TRP A 71 0.70 0.31 4.08
CA TRP A 71 1.67 0.44 5.17
C TRP A 71 3.01 -0.19 4.78
N LEU A 72 4.06 0.23 5.49
CA LEU A 72 5.40 -0.31 5.32
C LEU A 72 5.61 -1.40 6.39
N ALA A 73 5.61 -2.65 5.95
CA ALA A 73 5.86 -3.80 6.82
C ALA A 73 7.38 -4.08 6.93
N PRO A 74 7.82 -4.77 8.00
CA PRO A 74 9.21 -5.20 8.14
C PRO A 74 9.69 -6.03 6.94
N GLY A 75 10.98 -5.92 6.61
CA GLY A 75 11.58 -6.65 5.49
C GLY A 75 11.48 -5.95 4.13
N ARG A 76 11.33 -4.62 4.11
CA ARG A 76 11.14 -3.80 2.88
C ARG A 76 9.92 -4.23 2.08
N ARG A 77 8.79 -4.36 2.76
CA ARG A 77 7.52 -4.76 2.14
C ARG A 77 6.51 -3.62 2.22
N VAL A 78 5.77 -3.42 1.16
CA VAL A 78 4.66 -2.47 1.05
C VAL A 78 3.40 -3.30 0.90
N VAL A 79 2.48 -3.20 1.85
CA VAL A 79 1.20 -3.91 1.75
C VAL A 79 0.10 -2.92 1.41
N LEU A 80 -0.54 -3.11 0.25
CA LEU A 80 -1.72 -2.37 -0.17
C LEU A 80 -2.95 -2.92 0.56
N LEU A 81 -3.62 -2.10 1.36
CA LEU A 81 -4.65 -2.51 2.31
C LEU A 81 -6.07 -2.36 1.75
N THR A 82 -6.47 -1.13 1.43
CA THR A 82 -7.82 -0.82 0.98
C THR A 82 -7.81 0.17 -0.18
N VAL A 83 -8.87 0.19 -0.98
CA VAL A 83 -9.05 1.14 -2.08
C VAL A 83 -10.36 1.89 -1.93
N PHE A 84 -10.34 3.19 -2.19
CA PHE A 84 -11.55 4.00 -2.19
C PHE A 84 -11.46 5.16 -3.19
N ARG A 85 -12.62 5.60 -3.66
CA ARG A 85 -12.76 6.81 -4.46
C ARG A 85 -13.02 7.98 -3.52
N LYS A 86 -12.31 9.08 -3.71
CA LYS A 86 -12.54 10.29 -2.92
C LYS A 86 -13.88 10.91 -3.33
N THR A 87 -14.84 10.89 -2.42
CA THR A 87 -16.17 11.48 -2.60
C THR A 87 -16.35 12.75 -1.76
N ARG A 88 -15.59 12.89 -0.67
CA ARG A 88 -15.66 14.01 0.29
C ARG A 88 -14.29 14.64 0.54
N SER A 89 -14.26 15.70 1.34
CA SER A 89 -13.00 16.35 1.74
C SER A 89 -12.25 15.54 2.81
N VAL A 90 -12.99 14.86 3.70
CA VAL A 90 -12.47 14.02 4.79
C VAL A 90 -13.17 12.66 4.75
N GLU A 91 -12.40 11.59 4.63
CA GLU A 91 -12.91 10.20 4.50
C GLU A 91 -12.59 9.39 5.77
N THR A 92 -13.01 9.89 6.94
CA THR A 92 -12.63 9.30 8.24
C THR A 92 -12.95 7.80 8.33
N ALA A 93 -14.10 7.38 7.81
CA ALA A 93 -14.49 5.96 7.81
C ALA A 93 -13.53 5.08 7.02
N GLU A 94 -13.00 5.57 5.89
CA GLU A 94 -12.02 4.85 5.07
C GLU A 94 -10.65 4.79 5.76
N VAL A 95 -10.25 5.88 6.42
CA VAL A 95 -9.02 5.91 7.23
C VAL A 95 -9.11 4.89 8.37
N ASP A 96 -10.23 4.84 9.09
CA ASP A 96 -10.43 3.88 10.17
C ASP A 96 -10.46 2.43 9.66
N ARG A 97 -11.04 2.21 8.48
CA ARG A 97 -11.04 0.89 7.80
C ARG A 97 -9.63 0.45 7.44
N ALA A 98 -8.83 1.35 6.89
CA ALA A 98 -7.42 1.09 6.59
C ALA A 98 -6.59 0.79 7.84
N LYS A 99 -6.81 1.53 8.94
CA LYS A 99 -6.15 1.26 10.22
C LYS A 99 -6.51 -0.10 10.81
N ARG A 100 -7.77 -0.52 10.70
CA ARG A 100 -8.20 -1.87 11.09
C ARG A 100 -7.58 -2.94 10.20
N ALA A 101 -7.58 -2.74 8.88
CA ALA A 101 -6.95 -3.66 7.93
C ALA A 101 -5.45 -3.82 8.22
N ARG A 102 -4.74 -2.72 8.51
CA ARG A 102 -3.33 -2.76 8.93
C ARG A 102 -3.14 -3.63 10.18
N LYS A 103 -3.95 -3.45 11.23
CA LYS A 103 -3.82 -4.21 12.49
C LYS A 103 -4.07 -5.70 12.30
N LEU A 104 -5.03 -6.07 11.44
CA LEU A 104 -5.29 -7.47 11.07
C LEU A 104 -4.11 -8.06 10.29
N CYS A 105 -3.68 -7.34 9.26
CA CYS A 105 -2.52 -7.69 8.44
C CYS A 105 -1.27 -7.86 9.30
N GLU A 106 -0.96 -6.92 10.20
CA GLU A 106 0.18 -7.01 11.13
C GLU A 106 0.09 -8.23 12.08
N ALA A 107 -1.11 -8.60 12.53
CA ALA A 107 -1.31 -9.78 13.37
C ALA A 107 -1.16 -11.11 12.62
N GLU A 108 -1.51 -11.13 11.33
CA GLU A 108 -1.39 -12.31 10.46
C GLU A 108 0.02 -12.46 9.88
N HIS A 109 0.73 -11.36 9.64
CA HIS A 109 2.12 -11.34 9.18
C HIS A 109 3.06 -11.58 10.37
N CYS A 110 3.16 -12.84 10.80
CA CYS A 110 4.17 -13.24 11.76
C CYS A 110 5.57 -12.90 11.18
N PRO A 111 6.47 -12.25 11.95
CA PRO A 111 7.85 -12.08 11.51
C PRO A 111 8.44 -13.45 11.20
N ALA A 112 9.15 -13.61 10.09
CA ALA A 112 9.93 -14.80 9.84
C ALA A 112 10.85 -15.02 11.06
N LEU A 113 10.57 -16.06 11.85
CA LEU A 113 11.28 -16.40 13.09
C LEU A 113 12.71 -16.93 12.85
N GLU A 114 13.14 -17.06 11.60
CA GLU A 114 14.50 -17.49 11.29
C GLU A 114 15.42 -16.29 11.10
N ILE A 115 16.00 -15.84 12.21
CA ILE A 115 17.25 -15.11 12.21
C ILE A 115 18.33 -16.13 11.82
N TYR A 116 18.82 -16.08 10.57
CA TYR A 116 20.02 -16.82 10.17
C TYR A 116 21.23 -16.20 10.88
N ASP A 117 21.64 -16.81 11.99
CA ASP A 117 22.89 -16.48 12.66
C ASP A 117 24.04 -17.13 11.88
N ARG A 118 24.98 -16.31 11.38
CA ARG A 118 26.18 -16.74 10.65
C ARG A 118 27.36 -16.91 11.62
N SER A 119 27.10 -17.37 12.84
CA SER A 119 28.10 -17.54 13.90
C SER A 119 28.50 -19.00 14.10
N ASP A 120 28.72 -19.74 13.01
CA ASP A 120 29.48 -21.00 13.02
C ASP A 120 30.49 -20.97 11.86
N GLN A 121 31.63 -20.32 12.09
CA GLN A 121 32.91 -20.57 11.41
C GLN A 121 34.05 -20.44 12.41
#